data_AF-B4MVN9-F1
#
_entry.id   AF-B4MVN9-F1
#
_cell.length_a   1.000
_cell.length_b   1.000
_cell.length_c   1.000
_cell.angle_alpha   90.00
_cell.angle_beta   90.00
_cell.angle_gamma   90.00
#
_symmetry.space_group_name_H-M   'P 1'
#
loop_
_entity.id
_entity.type
_entity.pdbx_description
1 polymer ?
#
loop_
_entity_poly.entity_id
_entity_poly.type
_entity_poly.pdbx_seq_one_letter_code
_entity_poly.pdbx_strand_id
1 'polypeptide(L)'
;MNLTQFHLGIFIAILYCLPAFGQFWRSALSERQQWEREMLALRQSGICYRIQSVETIDPDLRYRQISYCCDGFINLGTNKNLKCEPICKMDCTNGICIGPDNCECAPGYVLQDDRCKSYDED
;
A
#
# COMPACT_ATOMS: atom_id res chain seq x y z
N MET A 1 17.85 43.25 35.25
CA MET A 1 17.36 42.11 34.42
C MET A 1 15.89 42.38 34.14
N ASN A 2 15.57 42.84 32.92
CA ASN A 2 14.29 43.44 32.62
C ASN A 2 13.19 42.37 32.46
N LEU A 3 12.14 42.47 33.28
CA LEU A 3 10.94 41.60 33.23
C LEU A 3 10.32 41.55 31.82
N THR A 4 10.45 42.64 31.07
CA THR A 4 10.01 42.75 29.66
C THR A 4 10.77 41.81 28.73
N GLN A 5 12.04 41.52 29.00
CA GLN A 5 12.87 40.62 28.19
C GLN A 5 12.50 39.13 28.40
N PHE A 6 12.02 38.78 29.60
CA PHE A 6 11.46 37.46 29.88
C PHE A 6 10.11 37.24 29.21
N HIS A 7 9.22 38.25 29.22
CA HIS A 7 7.93 38.15 28.52
C HIS A 7 8.08 38.06 26.99
N LEU A 8 9.02 38.79 26.41
CA LEU A 8 9.39 38.65 25.00
C LEU A 8 9.96 37.25 24.69
N GLY A 9 10.81 36.70 25.56
CA GLY A 9 11.33 35.34 25.41
C GLY A 9 10.25 34.25 25.49
N ILE A 10 9.26 34.40 26.39
CA ILE A 10 8.12 33.49 26.54
C ILE A 10 7.18 33.56 25.32
N PHE A 11 6.90 34.75 24.79
CA PHE A 11 6.10 34.91 23.57
C PHE A 11 6.76 34.28 22.34
N ILE A 12 8.07 34.43 22.22
CA ILE A 12 8.87 33.83 21.14
C ILE A 12 8.85 32.30 21.27
N ALA A 13 9.02 31.76 22.49
CA ALA A 13 8.91 30.32 22.74
C ALA A 13 7.51 29.77 22.41
N ILE A 14 6.43 30.49 22.69
CA ILE A 14 5.05 30.09 22.36
C ILE A 14 4.82 30.08 20.83
N LEU A 15 5.38 31.05 20.09
CA LEU A 15 5.33 31.10 18.62
C LEU A 15 6.11 29.93 17.98
N TYR A 16 7.23 29.50 18.57
CA TYR A 16 7.98 28.32 18.15
C TYR A 16 7.45 26.99 18.72
N CYS A 17 6.47 27.04 19.64
CA CYS A 17 5.83 25.91 20.28
C CYS A 17 4.36 25.74 19.84
N LEU A 18 3.97 26.28 18.68
CA LEU A 18 2.76 25.82 18.02
C LEU A 18 3.05 24.45 17.42
N PRO A 19 2.43 23.37 17.92
CA PRO A 19 2.59 22.05 17.32
C PRO A 19 1.97 22.15 15.93
N ALA A 20 2.80 22.18 14.89
CA ALA A 20 2.42 22.13 13.50
C ALA A 20 1.23 23.03 13.11
N PHE A 21 1.49 24.14 12.40
CA PHE A 21 0.52 24.56 11.40
C PHE A 21 0.32 23.35 10.47
N GLY A 22 -0.76 22.61 10.72
CA GLY A 22 -1.10 21.38 10.02
C GLY A 22 -1.05 21.65 8.52
N GLN A 23 -0.63 20.66 7.76
CA GLN A 23 -0.34 20.72 6.32
C GLN A 23 -1.55 21.18 5.50
N PHE A 24 -1.94 22.44 5.55
CA PHE A 24 -3.17 22.99 4.99
C PHE A 24 -3.13 23.13 3.46
N TRP A 25 -1.95 22.98 2.86
CA TRP A 25 -1.73 22.87 1.41
C TRP A 25 -1.97 21.47 0.86
N ARG A 26 -2.09 20.43 1.71
CA ARG A 26 -2.52 19.11 1.23
C ARG A 26 -4.04 19.15 1.09
N SER A 27 -4.53 19.05 -0.14
CA SER A 27 -5.95 18.78 -0.38
C SER A 27 -6.32 17.48 0.34
N ALA A 28 -7.38 17.51 1.14
CA ALA A 28 -7.96 16.30 1.70
C ALA A 28 -8.31 15.35 0.54
N LEU A 29 -7.85 14.11 0.62
CA LEU A 29 -8.17 13.09 -0.38
C LEU A 29 -9.67 12.79 -0.34
N SER A 30 -10.25 12.39 -1.47
CA SER A 30 -11.60 11.85 -1.44
C SER A 30 -11.63 10.54 -0.64
N GLU A 31 -12.80 10.20 -0.09
CA GLU A 31 -13.00 8.93 0.63
C GLU A 31 -12.54 7.72 -0.18
N ARG A 32 -12.87 7.70 -1.48
CA ARG A 32 -12.39 6.67 -2.41
C ARG A 32 -10.87 6.63 -2.52
N GLN A 33 -10.21 7.77 -2.69
CA GLN A 33 -8.74 7.83 -2.78
C GLN A 33 -8.05 7.37 -1.50
N GLN A 34 -8.64 7.69 -0.34
CA GLN A 34 -8.13 7.23 0.94
C GLN A 34 -8.27 5.72 1.07
N TRP A 35 -9.47 5.17 0.80
CA TRP A 35 -9.73 3.74 0.80
C TRP A 35 -8.79 2.98 -0.15
N GLU A 36 -8.60 3.45 -1.39
CA GLU A 36 -7.71 2.80 -2.35
C GLU A 36 -6.27 2.70 -1.82
N ARG A 37 -5.76 3.77 -1.17
CA ARG A 37 -4.41 3.77 -0.60
C ARG A 37 -4.27 2.79 0.56
N GLU A 38 -5.25 2.76 1.45
CA GLU A 38 -5.25 1.88 2.61
C GLU A 38 -5.30 0.41 2.17
N MET A 39 -6.18 0.07 1.21
CA MET A 39 -6.30 -1.28 0.69
C MET A 39 -5.03 -1.73 -0.05
N LEU A 40 -4.43 -0.87 -0.87
CA LEU A 40 -3.16 -1.18 -1.55
C LEU A 40 -1.98 -1.32 -0.58
N ALA A 41 -2.00 -0.60 0.55
CA ALA A 41 -0.96 -0.71 1.58
C ALA A 41 -1.06 -2.00 2.40
N LEU A 42 -2.28 -2.50 2.62
CA LEU A 42 -2.54 -3.77 3.32
C LEU A 42 -2.44 -4.99 2.40
N ARG A 43 -2.48 -4.78 1.09
CA ARG A 43 -2.39 -5.83 0.08
C ARG A 43 -1.11 -6.65 0.22
N GLN A 44 -1.23 -7.96 0.06
CA GLN A 44 -0.07 -8.86 0.05
C GLN A 44 0.86 -8.54 -1.13
N SER A 45 2.17 -8.61 -0.89
CA SER A 45 3.17 -8.34 -1.94
C SER A 45 3.20 -9.40 -3.04
N GLY A 46 2.74 -10.63 -2.75
CA GLY A 46 2.75 -11.75 -3.68
C GLY A 46 4.15 -12.26 -4.04
N ILE A 47 5.19 -11.87 -3.30
CA ILE A 47 6.58 -12.30 -3.55
C ILE A 47 6.91 -13.50 -2.66
N CYS A 48 7.24 -14.62 -3.30
CA CYS A 48 7.69 -15.84 -2.68
C CYS A 48 9.18 -16.07 -2.97
N TYR A 49 9.84 -16.87 -2.13
CA TYR A 49 11.25 -17.23 -2.27
C TYR A 49 11.42 -18.74 -2.28
N ARG A 50 12.35 -19.22 -3.11
CA ARG A 50 12.80 -20.61 -3.09
C ARG A 50 14.31 -20.69 -3.20
N ILE A 51 14.87 -21.77 -2.68
CA ILE A 51 16.29 -22.06 -2.80
C ILE A 51 16.49 -22.98 -4.02
N GLN A 52 17.40 -22.60 -4.91
CA GLN A 52 17.82 -23.43 -6.04
C GLN A 52 19.26 -23.87 -5.83
N SER A 53 19.52 -25.17 -5.98
CA SER A 53 20.88 -25.69 -6.05
C SER A 53 21.47 -25.39 -7.43
N VAL A 54 22.58 -24.67 -7.46
CA VAL A 54 23.35 -24.37 -8.67
C VAL A 54 24.66 -25.16 -8.65
N GLU A 55 25.15 -25.55 -9.81
CA GLU A 55 26.45 -26.20 -9.93
C GLU A 55 27.55 -25.13 -9.87
N THR A 56 28.36 -25.17 -8.82
CA THR A 56 29.47 -24.25 -8.58
C THR A 56 30.71 -25.04 -8.18
N ILE A 57 31.88 -24.46 -8.45
CA ILE A 57 33.17 -25.05 -8.04
C ILE A 57 33.29 -25.01 -6.50
N ASP A 58 32.77 -23.95 -5.90
CA ASP A 58 32.71 -23.76 -4.45
C ASP A 58 31.43 -24.40 -3.89
N PRO A 59 31.52 -25.44 -3.04
CA PRO A 59 30.36 -26.10 -2.45
C PRO A 59 29.55 -25.21 -1.50
N ASP A 60 30.16 -24.16 -0.94
CA ASP A 60 29.47 -23.23 -0.04
C ASP A 60 28.55 -22.27 -0.81
N LEU A 61 28.76 -22.12 -2.12
CA LEU A 61 27.96 -21.26 -3.01
C LEU A 61 26.89 -22.02 -3.80
N ARG A 62 26.61 -23.27 -3.42
CA ARG A 62 25.67 -24.13 -4.15
C ARG A 62 24.22 -23.66 -4.05
N TYR A 63 23.87 -22.85 -3.05
CA TYR A 63 22.48 -22.45 -2.80
C TYR A 63 22.21 -21.01 -3.19
N ARG A 64 21.31 -20.81 -4.15
CA ARG A 64 20.83 -19.49 -4.58
C ARG A 64 19.39 -19.27 -4.14
N GLN A 65 19.11 -18.16 -3.46
CA GLN A 65 17.74 -17.72 -3.21
C GLN A 65 17.17 -17.01 -4.45
N ILE A 66 15.99 -17.42 -4.88
CA ILE A 66 15.29 -16.89 -6.06
C ILE A 66 13.92 -16.39 -5.62
N SER A 67 13.60 -15.14 -5.97
CA SER A 67 12.26 -14.59 -5.82
C SER A 67 11.39 -14.89 -7.04
N TYR A 68 10.11 -15.13 -6.82
CA TYR A 68 9.11 -15.35 -7.86
C TYR A 68 7.72 -14.94 -7.34
N CYS A 69 6.74 -14.83 -8.23
CA CYS A 69 5.37 -14.56 -7.80
C CYS A 69 4.74 -15.83 -7.20
N CYS A 70 4.12 -15.69 -6.04
CA CYS A 70 3.36 -16.75 -5.40
C CYS A 70 2.19 -17.22 -6.30
N ASP A 71 1.63 -18.39 -5.99
CA ASP A 71 0.46 -18.90 -6.72
C ASP A 71 -0.71 -17.92 -6.62
N GLY A 72 -1.40 -17.72 -7.75
CA GLY A 72 -2.47 -16.72 -7.84
C GLY A 72 -1.98 -15.28 -8.03
N PHE A 73 -0.68 -15.06 -8.23
CA PHE A 73 -0.12 -13.76 -8.61
C PHE A 73 0.56 -13.83 -9.97
N ILE A 74 0.51 -12.73 -10.73
CA ILE A 74 1.15 -12.59 -12.04
C ILE A 74 2.27 -11.54 -11.98
N ASN A 75 3.38 -11.82 -12.67
CA ASN A 75 4.47 -10.85 -12.80
C ASN A 75 4.16 -9.83 -13.90
N LEU A 76 3.83 -8.60 -13.51
CA LEU A 76 3.66 -7.45 -14.41
C LEU A 76 4.90 -6.55 -14.48
N GLY A 77 6.00 -7.01 -13.89
CA GLY A 77 7.27 -6.31 -13.85
C GLY A 77 8.14 -6.58 -15.08
N THR A 78 9.45 -6.34 -14.92
CA THR A 78 10.46 -6.66 -15.93
C THR A 78 11.36 -7.79 -15.44
N ASN A 79 12.30 -8.23 -16.27
CA ASN A 79 13.34 -9.18 -15.84
C ASN A 79 14.26 -8.63 -14.74
N LYS A 80 14.29 -7.30 -14.53
CA LYS A 80 15.08 -6.64 -13.48
C LYS A 80 14.25 -6.32 -12.23
N ASN A 81 12.97 -6.01 -12.41
CA ASN A 81 12.07 -5.61 -11.34
C ASN A 81 10.88 -6.56 -11.28
N LEU A 82 10.86 -7.44 -10.27
CA LEU A 82 9.71 -8.30 -10.01
C LEU A 82 8.54 -7.46 -9.47
N LYS A 83 7.39 -7.50 -10.15
CA LYS A 83 6.15 -6.86 -9.68
C LYS A 83 5.02 -7.88 -9.74
N CYS A 84 4.67 -8.44 -8.59
CA CYS A 84 3.59 -9.41 -8.47
C CYS A 84 2.28 -8.71 -8.16
N GLU A 85 1.27 -8.97 -8.99
CA GLU A 85 -0.09 -8.47 -8.80
C GLU A 85 -1.04 -9.67 -8.64
N PRO A 86 -2.02 -9.62 -7.73
CA PRO A 86 -2.95 -10.72 -7.55
C PRO A 86 -3.84 -10.91 -8.78
N ILE A 87 -4.21 -12.16 -9.05
CA ILE A 87 -5.14 -12.53 -10.12
C ILE A 87 -6.52 -12.70 -9.48
N CYS A 88 -7.48 -11.90 -9.93
CA CYS A 88 -8.90 -12.07 -9.57
C CYS A 88 -9.66 -12.60 -10.78
N LYS A 89 -10.33 -13.75 -10.62
CA LYS A 89 -11.27 -14.27 -11.64
C LYS A 89 -12.57 -13.46 -11.71
N MET A 90 -12.98 -12.91 -10.57
CA MET A 90 -14.15 -12.03 -10.45
C MET A 90 -13.89 -10.64 -11.02
N ASP A 91 -14.93 -9.99 -11.53
CA ASP A 91 -14.84 -8.65 -12.12
C ASP A 91 -14.85 -7.57 -11.01
N CYS A 92 -13.65 -7.05 -10.72
CA CYS A 92 -13.39 -6.03 -9.71
C CYS A 92 -13.54 -4.58 -10.20
N THR A 93 -14.32 -4.30 -11.26
CA THR A 93 -14.40 -2.94 -11.85
C THR A 93 -14.74 -1.82 -10.84
N ASN A 94 -15.53 -2.10 -9.80
CA ASN A 94 -15.82 -1.14 -8.71
C ASN A 94 -15.17 -1.52 -7.38
N GLY A 95 -14.02 -2.17 -7.44
CA GLY A 95 -13.27 -2.61 -6.27
C GLY A 95 -11.77 -2.67 -6.56
N ILE A 96 -11.03 -3.30 -5.65
CA ILE A 96 -9.62 -3.60 -5.80
C ILE A 96 -9.41 -5.09 -5.54
N CYS A 97 -8.62 -5.73 -6.40
CA CYS A 97 -8.11 -7.08 -6.16
C CYS A 97 -7.04 -7.01 -5.05
N ILE A 98 -7.41 -7.39 -3.82
CA ILE A 98 -6.54 -7.34 -2.64
C ILE A 98 -5.81 -8.67 -2.38
N GLY A 99 -6.20 -9.73 -3.09
CA GLY A 99 -5.55 -11.03 -3.06
C GLY A 99 -6.08 -11.94 -4.17
N PRO A 100 -5.50 -13.14 -4.35
CA PRO A 100 -5.97 -14.09 -5.35
C PRO A 100 -7.45 -14.41 -5.14
N ASP A 101 -8.26 -14.19 -6.18
CA ASP A 101 -9.72 -14.36 -6.15
C ASP A 101 -10.44 -13.62 -5.00
N ASN A 102 -9.83 -12.55 -4.45
CA ASN A 102 -10.37 -11.75 -3.36
C ASN A 102 -10.46 -10.27 -3.75
N CYS A 103 -11.70 -9.78 -3.86
CA CYS A 103 -12.01 -8.42 -4.25
C CYS A 103 -12.60 -7.62 -3.09
N GLU A 104 -12.02 -6.47 -2.81
CA GLU A 104 -12.60 -5.50 -1.88
C GLU A 104 -13.38 -4.46 -2.68
N CYS A 105 -14.68 -4.32 -2.41
CA CYS A 105 -15.50 -3.32 -3.10
C CYS A 105 -15.26 -1.92 -2.56
N ALA A 106 -15.30 -0.92 -3.44
CA ALA A 106 -15.16 0.48 -3.05
C ALA A 106 -16.34 0.95 -2.17
N PRO A 107 -16.17 2.04 -1.38
CA PRO A 107 -17.27 2.64 -0.65
C PRO A 107 -18.47 2.93 -1.58
N GLY A 108 -19.67 2.52 -1.16
CA GLY A 108 -20.88 2.60 -1.99
C GLY A 108 -21.17 1.37 -2.86
N TYR A 109 -20.34 0.32 -2.80
CA TYR A 109 -20.53 -0.93 -3.55
C TYR A 109 -20.52 -2.17 -2.65
N VAL A 110 -21.22 -3.22 -3.09
CA VAL A 110 -21.28 -4.54 -2.45
C VAL A 110 -20.98 -5.65 -3.43
N LEU A 111 -20.41 -6.75 -2.93
CA LEU A 111 -20.15 -7.93 -3.72
C LEU A 111 -21.46 -8.70 -3.96
N GLN A 112 -21.92 -8.73 -5.21
CA GLN A 112 -23.09 -9.49 -5.64
C GLN A 112 -22.81 -10.12 -7.02
N ASP A 113 -23.09 -11.41 -7.16
CA ASP A 113 -22.84 -12.19 -8.39
C ASP A 113 -21.39 -12.08 -8.90
N ASP A 114 -20.41 -12.21 -7.99
CA ASP A 114 -18.97 -12.06 -8.29
C ASP A 114 -18.56 -10.70 -8.88
N ARG A 115 -19.32 -9.64 -8.60
CA ARG A 115 -18.99 -8.26 -9.01
C ARG A 115 -19.35 -7.24 -7.94
N CYS A 116 -18.67 -6.11 -7.93
CA CYS A 116 -19.00 -4.98 -7.07
C CYS A 116 -20.11 -4.12 -7.70
N LYS A 117 -21.35 -4.24 -7.20
CA LYS A 117 -22.53 -3.45 -7.63
C LYS A 117 -22.85 -2.36 -6.62
N SER A 118 -23.45 -1.26 -7.06
CA SER A 118 -23.85 -0.16 -6.17
C SER A 118 -25.09 -0.51 -5.36
N TYR A 119 -25.23 0.10 -4.17
CA TYR A 119 -26.41 -0.08 -3.32
C TYR A 119 -27.75 0.37 -3.95
N ASP A 120 -27.72 1.22 -4.98
CA ASP A 120 -28.92 1.82 -5.59
C ASP A 120 -29.50 1.00 -6.78
N GLU A 121 -29.00 -0.22 -7.03
CA GLU A 121 -29.50 -1.09 -8.11
C GLU A 121 -30.64 -2.05 -7.69
N ASP A 122 -31.16 -1.92 -6.46
CA ASP A 122 -32.29 -2.72 -5.93
C ASP A 122 -33.59 -1.91 -5.76
#